data_AF-A0A532AX97-F1
#
_entry.id   AF-A0A532AX97-F1
#
_cell.length_a   1.000
_cell.length_b   1.000
_cell.length_c   1.000
_cell.angle_alpha   90.00
_cell.angle_beta   90.00
_cell.angle_gamma   90.00
#
_symmetry.space_group_name_H-M   'P 1'
#
loop_
_entity.id
_entity.type
_entity.pdbx_description
1 polymer ?
#
loop_
_entity_poly.entity_id
_entity_poly.type
_entity_poly.pdbx_seq_one_letter_code
_entity_poly.pdbx_strand_id
1 'polypeptide(L)' 'IGPDEGEQVLAKLTKVGSRFEREDIGLVRLQPILHSVAAVI' A
#
# COMPACT_ATOMS: atom_id res chain seq x y z
N ILE A 1 2.11 -0.68 2.37
CA ILE A 1 0.79 -0.89 3.02
C ILE A 1 0.97 -0.68 4.51
N GLY A 2 0.11 0.12 5.12
CA GLY A 2 0.23 0.49 6.54
C GLY A 2 -0.33 1.89 6.78
N PRO A 3 -0.43 2.31 8.05
CA PRO A 3 -0.87 3.65 8.43
C PRO A 3 0.16 4.71 7.99
N ASP A 4 -0.30 5.97 7.88
CA ASP A 4 0.55 7.13 7.60
C ASP A 4 1.64 7.30 8.68
N GLU A 5 1.27 7.03 9.94
CA GLU A 5 2.17 6.96 11.09
C GLU A 5 2.17 5.53 11.66
N GLY A 6 3.32 4.84 11.58
CA GLY A 6 3.49 3.47 12.08
C GLY A 6 4.35 2.61 11.15
N GLU A 7 4.36 1.29 11.42
CA GLU A 7 5.10 0.33 10.59
C GLU A 7 4.45 0.16 9.21
N GLN A 8 5.26 0.30 8.16
CA GLN A 8 4.82 0.06 6.79
C GLN A 8 5.48 -1.21 6.25
N VAL A 9 4.72 -2.00 5.51
CA VAL A 9 5.24 -3.18 4.78
C VAL A 9 5.25 -2.87 3.28
N LEU A 10 6.39 -3.12 2.64
CA LEU A 10 6.46 -3.22 1.19
C LEU A 10 5.90 -4.59 0.78
N ALA A 11 4.80 -4.58 0.04
CA ALA A 11 4.14 -5.78 -0.44
C ALA A 11 4.08 -5.76 -1.97
N LYS A 12 4.35 -6.91 -2.59
CA LYS A 12 4.10 -7.14 -4.02
C LYS A 12 2.70 -7.74 -4.16
N LEU A 13 1.88 -7.12 -5.01
CA LEU A 13 0.57 -7.66 -5.39
C LEU A 13 0.63 -8.15 -6.83
N THR A 14 0.33 -9.42 -7.04
CA THR A 14 0.25 -10.03 -8.38
C THR A 14 -1.20 -10.33 -8.70
N LYS A 15 -1.72 -9.74 -9.78
CA LYS A 15 -3.07 -10.04 -10.24
C LYS A 15 -3.10 -11.39 -10.93
N VAL A 16 -3.93 -12.32 -10.45
CA VAL A 16 -4.12 -13.65 -11.02
C VAL A 16 -5.60 -13.82 -11.34
N GLY A 17 -5.96 -13.65 -12.62
CA GLY A 17 -7.36 -13.64 -13.06
C GLY A 17 -8.16 -12.50 -12.40
N SER A 18 -9.13 -12.86 -11.56
CA SER A 18 -9.99 -11.94 -10.81
C SER A 18 -9.50 -11.60 -9.39
N ARG A 19 -8.41 -12.20 -8.92
CA ARG A 19 -7.88 -11.98 -7.55
C ARG A 19 -6.50 -11.33 -7.57
N PHE A 20 -6.08 -10.84 -6.41
CA PHE A 20 -4.68 -10.49 -6.15
C PHE A 20 -4.08 -11.49 -5.17
N GLU A 21 -2.88 -11.94 -5.48
CA GLU A 21 -2.01 -12.68 -4.56
C GLU A 21 -0.98 -11.71 -3.98
N ARG A 22 -0.71 -11.82 -2.68
CA ARG A 22 0.13 -10.89 -1.92
C ARG A 22 1.36 -11.59 -1.37
N GLU A 23 2.50 -10.93 -1.53
CA GLU A 23 3.79 -11.30 -0.95
C GLU A 23 4.37 -10.11 -0.20
N ASP A 24 4.68 -10.28 1.09
CA ASP A 24 5.31 -9.23 1.91
C ASP A 24 6.83 -9.33 1.80
N ILE A 25 7.47 -8.25 1.36
CA ILE A 25 8.92 -8.18 1.12
C ILE A 25 9.67 -7.74 2.39
N GLY A 26 9.10 -6.81 3.16
CA GLY A 26 9.69 -6.37 4.41
C GLY A 26 9.19 -5.02 4.92
N LEU A 27 9.69 -4.62 6.08
CA LEU A 27 9.37 -3.33 6.70
C LEU A 27 10.10 -2.19 5.99
N VAL A 28 9.40 -1.09 5.74
CA VAL A 28 9.93 0.11 5.07
C VAL A 28 9.47 1.38 5.76
N ARG A 29 10.11 2.50 5.42
CA ARG A 29 9.68 3.85 5.84
C ARG A 29 9.65 4.77 4.63
N LEU A 30 8.47 4.93 4.06
CA LEU A 30 8.22 5.83 2.93
C LEU A 30 7.41 7.04 3.38
N GLN A 31 7.45 8.12 2.59
CA GLN A 31 6.53 9.25 2.79
C GLN A 31 5.08 8.76 2.57
N PRO A 32 4.10 9.24 3.37
CA PRO A 32 2.70 8.89 3.19
C PRO A 32 2.16 9.25 1.80
N ILE A 33 1.22 8.46 1.30
CA ILE A 33 0.52 8.78 0.05
C ILE A 33 -0.65 9.70 0.41
N LEU A 34 -0.48 11.00 0.17
CA LEU A 34 -1.55 11.96 0.42
C LEU A 34 -2.71 11.77 -0.55
N HIS A 35 -3.93 11.82 -0.01
CA HIS A 35 -5.14 11.87 -0.85
C HIS A 35 -5.16 13.18 -1.64
N SER A 36 -5.52 13.08 -2.92
CA SER A 36 -5.75 14.26 -3.76
C SER A 36 -7.02 15.01 -3.34
N VAL A 37 -7.07 16.31 -3.63
CA VAL A 37 -8.23 17.20 -3.38
C VAL A 37 -9.53 16.65 -3.97
N ALA A 38 -9.45 15.84 -5.03
CA ALA A 38 -10.60 15.21 -5.67
C ALA A 38 -11.22 14.04 -4.88
N ALA A 39 -10.65 13.61 -3.75
CA ALA A 39 -11.18 12.48 -2.97
C ALA A 39 -12.44 12.81 -2.13
N VAL A 40 -12.85 14.09 -2.08
CA VAL A 40 -13.94 14.60 -1.21
C VAL A 40 -15.20 14.99 -2.00
N ILE A 41 -15.16 14.94 -3.34
CA ILE A 41 -16.31 15.22 -4.23
C ILE A 41 -16.86 13.89 -4.74
#